data_AF-A0A352Z9I6-F1
#
_entry.id   AF-A0A352Z9I6-F1
#
_cell.length_a   1.000
_cell.length_b   1.000
_cell.length_c   1.000
_cell.angle_alpha   90.00
_cell.angle_beta   90.00
_cell.angle_gamma   90.00
#
_symmetry.space_group_name_H-M   'P 1'
#
loop_
_entity.id
_entity.type
_entity.pdbx_description
1 polymer ?
#
loop_
_entity_poly.entity_id
_entity_poly.type
_entity_poly.pdbx_seq_one_letter_code
_entity_poly.pdbx_strand_id
1 'polypeptide(L)'
;MADKPRVITYVDHTIFTTIAQSFSEDERIFHEQQAIHSLWRHHKEESIRLVSCGKDIETDLIFWFNKQGCCVTDTLRARDAIDEFDRWGMIPRETIRRYKQALMLFEQIDSLPQVFNEQMERNREQNVYTIILKEILMKDTYEKTMTDFSEEIESILEECARNLHMWYTEEDWANLKRTDYRLNWDILKSTLIRMNKKPLFDGKEGEHVRYLFGLLNRTVGLTKKSCPKLPVEKGHRNFIITTVIKKYAQCKEERNARHIYNCIRHGISLLLTTDDDLITTFNKKKHLLTSYPGLRYTKLTLLFPSELEYRLVSNRVK
;
A
#
# COMPACT_ATOMS: atom_id res chain seq x y z
N MET A 1 -11.54 -34.13 22.63
CA MET A 1 -12.39 -33.40 21.65
C MET A 1 -11.46 -32.91 20.56
N ALA A 2 -11.59 -33.40 19.33
CA ALA A 2 -10.71 -33.00 18.24
C ALA A 2 -11.05 -31.57 17.80
N ASP A 3 -10.08 -30.66 17.92
CA ASP A 3 -10.15 -29.30 17.37
C ASP A 3 -10.53 -29.40 15.88
N LYS A 4 -11.67 -28.82 15.48
CA LYS A 4 -11.97 -28.68 14.05
C LYS A 4 -10.80 -27.92 13.43
N PRO A 5 -10.27 -28.35 12.26
CA PRO A 5 -9.18 -27.64 11.62
C PRO A 5 -9.63 -26.20 11.33
N ARG A 6 -9.07 -25.23 12.06
CA ARG A 6 -9.36 -23.81 11.88
C ARG A 6 -8.95 -23.42 10.47
N VAL A 7 -9.84 -22.79 9.72
CA VAL A 7 -9.52 -22.26 8.38
C VAL A 7 -8.53 -21.13 8.57
N ILE A 8 -7.27 -21.36 8.18
CA ILE A 8 -6.22 -20.32 8.18
C ILE A 8 -6.27 -19.58 6.86
N THR A 9 -6.41 -18.26 6.93
CA THR A 9 -6.60 -17.40 5.76
C THR A 9 -5.66 -16.22 5.82
N TYR A 10 -4.90 -16.02 4.74
CA TYR A 10 -4.01 -14.88 4.58
C TYR A 10 -4.80 -13.63 4.19
N VAL A 11 -4.50 -12.50 4.81
CA VAL A 11 -5.08 -11.18 4.51
C VAL A 11 -4.01 -10.30 3.89
N ASP A 12 -4.28 -9.73 2.71
CA ASP A 12 -3.39 -8.76 2.08
C ASP A 12 -3.74 -7.31 2.44
N HIS A 13 -2.96 -6.35 1.92
CA HIS A 13 -3.15 -4.94 2.23
C HIS A 13 -4.47 -4.35 1.69
N THR A 14 -5.05 -4.94 0.64
CA THR A 14 -6.26 -4.42 -0.03
C THR A 14 -7.49 -4.50 0.86
N ILE A 15 -7.50 -5.44 1.80
CA ILE A 15 -8.55 -5.58 2.81
C ILE A 15 -8.62 -4.32 3.68
N PHE A 16 -7.47 -3.87 4.17
CA PHE A 16 -7.38 -2.68 5.01
C PHE A 16 -7.69 -1.39 4.25
N THR A 17 -7.21 -1.28 3.00
CA THR A 17 -7.52 -0.11 2.18
C THR A 17 -9.00 -0.05 1.80
N THR A 18 -9.66 -1.20 1.59
CA THR A 18 -11.10 -1.27 1.28
C THR A 18 -11.95 -0.83 2.47
N ILE A 19 -11.62 -1.25 3.69
CA ILE A 19 -12.29 -0.76 4.90
C ILE A 19 -12.11 0.75 5.05
N ALA A 20 -10.95 1.26 4.64
CA ALA A 20 -10.64 2.66 4.78
C ALA A 20 -11.26 3.56 3.69
N GLN A 21 -11.78 2.99 2.62
CA GLN A 21 -12.48 3.72 1.57
C GLN A 21 -13.80 4.27 2.10
N SER A 22 -14.23 5.40 1.53
CA SER A 22 -15.59 5.88 1.75
C SER A 22 -16.62 4.86 1.30
N PHE A 23 -17.76 4.81 2.01
CA PHE A 23 -18.93 4.09 1.53
C PHE A 23 -19.17 4.50 0.09
N SER A 24 -18.91 3.57 -0.80
CA SER A 24 -19.05 3.77 -2.23
C SER A 24 -20.53 3.59 -2.58
N GLU A 25 -21.02 4.34 -3.55
CA GLU A 25 -22.26 3.97 -4.26
C GLU A 25 -22.11 2.65 -5.03
N ASP A 26 -20.87 2.16 -5.16
CA ASP A 26 -20.58 0.83 -5.66
C ASP A 26 -20.99 -0.25 -4.65
N GLU A 27 -22.12 -0.91 -4.95
CA GLU A 27 -22.67 -2.02 -4.17
C GLU A 27 -21.63 -3.13 -3.91
N ARG A 28 -20.72 -3.39 -4.87
CA ARG A 28 -19.69 -4.42 -4.71
C ARG A 28 -18.76 -4.08 -3.53
N ILE A 29 -18.23 -2.86 -3.50
CA ILE A 29 -17.33 -2.41 -2.42
C ILE A 29 -18.06 -2.46 -1.08
N PHE A 30 -19.32 -2.06 -1.05
CA PHE A 30 -20.14 -2.13 0.14
C PHE A 30 -20.30 -3.56 0.67
N HIS A 31 -20.60 -4.53 -0.21
CA HIS A 31 -20.69 -5.94 0.16
C HIS A 31 -19.36 -6.50 0.67
N GLU A 32 -18.24 -6.15 0.04
CA GLU A 32 -16.92 -6.58 0.53
C GLU A 32 -16.61 -5.99 1.91
N GLN A 33 -16.95 -4.71 2.17
CA GLN A 33 -16.79 -4.10 3.48
C GLN A 33 -17.60 -4.83 4.57
N GLN A 34 -18.85 -5.19 4.27
CA GLN A 34 -19.69 -5.98 5.19
C GLN A 34 -19.08 -7.35 5.48
N ALA A 35 -18.65 -8.06 4.43
CA ALA A 35 -18.04 -9.37 4.56
C ALA A 35 -16.74 -9.30 5.38
N ILE A 36 -15.90 -8.30 5.18
CA ILE A 36 -14.68 -8.09 5.97
C ILE A 36 -15.02 -7.94 7.46
N HIS A 37 -16.02 -7.13 7.82
CA HIS A 37 -16.45 -6.98 9.21
C HIS A 37 -16.94 -8.31 9.82
N SER A 38 -17.66 -9.10 9.04
CA SER A 38 -18.13 -10.43 9.44
C SER A 38 -16.99 -11.42 9.66
N LEU A 39 -15.99 -11.43 8.76
CA LEU A 39 -14.79 -12.25 8.91
C LEU A 39 -13.98 -11.89 10.17
N TRP A 40 -13.87 -10.60 10.52
CA TRP A 40 -13.23 -10.21 11.79
C TRP A 40 -14.01 -10.68 13.01
N ARG A 41 -15.34 -10.74 12.95
CA ARG A 41 -16.16 -11.35 14.00
C ARG A 41 -15.85 -12.85 14.11
N HIS A 42 -15.84 -13.56 12.99
CA HIS A 42 -15.49 -14.98 12.94
C HIS A 42 -14.08 -15.28 13.44
N HIS A 43 -13.13 -14.35 13.22
CA HIS A 43 -11.78 -14.45 13.74
C HIS A 43 -11.73 -14.31 15.27
N LYS A 44 -12.46 -13.34 15.84
CA LYS A 44 -12.58 -13.14 17.29
C LYS A 44 -13.28 -14.32 17.98
N GLU A 45 -14.23 -14.95 17.30
CA GLU A 45 -14.91 -16.18 17.73
C GLU A 45 -14.05 -17.44 17.54
N GLU A 46 -12.80 -17.30 17.09
CA GLU A 46 -11.85 -18.39 16.81
C GLU A 46 -12.33 -19.41 15.75
N SER A 47 -13.37 -19.09 14.98
CA SER A 47 -13.90 -19.95 13.92
C SER A 47 -13.06 -19.91 12.65
N ILE A 48 -12.30 -18.83 12.44
CA ILE A 48 -11.24 -18.71 11.42
C ILE A 48 -10.00 -18.07 12.03
N ARG A 49 -8.85 -18.28 11.40
CA ARG A 49 -7.60 -17.63 11.77
C ARG A 49 -7.14 -16.72 10.63
N LEU A 50 -7.24 -15.41 10.83
CA LEU A 50 -6.74 -14.41 9.89
C LEU A 50 -5.26 -14.15 10.19
N VAL A 51 -4.40 -14.34 9.18
CA VAL A 51 -2.95 -14.20 9.30
C VAL A 51 -2.39 -13.28 8.22
N SER A 52 -1.23 -12.66 8.47
CA SER A 52 -0.45 -12.01 7.41
C SER A 52 1.04 -11.90 7.75
N CYS A 53 1.85 -11.46 6.79
CA CYS A 53 3.20 -10.99 7.06
C CYS A 53 3.14 -9.55 7.59
N GLY A 54 3.30 -9.38 8.91
CA GLY A 54 3.15 -8.06 9.57
C GLY A 54 4.04 -6.97 8.95
N LYS A 55 5.29 -7.31 8.61
CA LYS A 55 6.25 -6.38 7.99
C LYS A 55 5.82 -5.91 6.60
N ASP A 56 5.28 -6.83 5.80
CA ASP A 56 4.85 -6.50 4.44
C ASP A 56 3.59 -5.63 4.50
N ILE A 57 2.59 -5.99 5.33
CA ILE A 57 1.38 -5.18 5.51
C ILE A 57 1.70 -3.80 6.08
N GLU A 58 2.58 -3.70 7.08
CA GLU A 58 3.01 -2.40 7.62
C GLU A 58 3.62 -1.53 6.51
N THR A 59 4.49 -2.11 5.68
CA THR A 59 5.09 -1.42 4.52
C THR A 59 4.02 -0.97 3.53
N ASP A 60 3.03 -1.82 3.24
CA ASP A 60 1.97 -1.50 2.28
C ASP A 60 1.02 -0.43 2.81
N LEU A 61 0.71 -0.43 4.11
CA LEU A 61 -0.06 0.61 4.78
C LEU A 61 0.69 1.94 4.76
N ILE A 62 2.01 1.95 5.02
CA ILE A 62 2.86 3.14 4.88
C ILE A 62 2.77 3.69 3.45
N PHE A 63 2.89 2.83 2.43
CA PHE A 63 2.77 3.28 1.05
C PHE A 63 1.39 3.81 0.74
N TRP A 64 0.34 3.14 1.20
CA TRP A 64 -1.03 3.58 0.99
C TRP A 64 -1.29 4.94 1.66
N PHE A 65 -0.91 5.15 2.92
CA PHE A 65 -1.04 6.46 3.58
C PHE A 65 -0.28 7.56 2.85
N ASN A 66 0.97 7.30 2.44
CA ASN A 66 1.74 8.25 1.65
C ASN A 66 1.02 8.56 0.33
N LYS A 67 0.40 7.57 -0.34
CA LYS A 67 -0.42 7.81 -1.55
C LYS A 67 -1.64 8.70 -1.30
N GLN A 68 -2.13 8.78 -0.06
CA GLN A 68 -3.22 9.68 0.32
C GLN A 68 -2.73 11.07 0.78
N GLY A 69 -1.43 11.34 0.71
CA GLY A 69 -0.84 12.58 1.21
C GLY A 69 -0.45 12.54 2.69
N CYS A 70 -0.87 11.50 3.43
CA CYS A 70 -0.52 11.30 4.84
C CYS A 70 0.92 10.78 4.96
N CYS A 71 1.86 11.69 5.18
CA CYS A 71 3.29 11.37 5.24
C CYS A 71 3.66 10.49 6.44
N VAL A 72 3.79 9.18 6.22
CA VAL A 72 4.33 8.23 7.22
C VAL A 72 5.80 7.98 6.94
N THR A 73 6.64 8.08 7.97
CA THR A 73 8.11 7.97 7.89
C THR A 73 8.63 6.91 8.87
N ASP A 74 9.83 6.40 8.64
CA ASP A 74 10.50 5.43 9.53
C ASP A 74 10.67 5.96 10.98
N THR A 75 10.56 7.28 11.18
CA THR A 75 10.69 7.97 12.47
C THR A 75 9.35 8.23 13.18
N LEU A 76 8.21 7.99 12.53
CA LEU A 76 6.88 8.21 13.10
C LEU A 76 6.04 6.94 12.97
N ARG A 77 5.36 6.55 14.04
CA ARG A 77 4.35 5.49 13.94
C ARG A 77 3.23 5.99 13.03
N ALA A 78 2.60 5.08 12.28
CA ALA A 78 1.51 5.43 11.36
C ALA A 78 0.38 6.22 12.06
N ARG A 79 0.06 5.88 13.31
CA ARG A 79 -0.92 6.59 14.13
C ARG A 79 -0.56 8.05 14.38
N ASP A 80 0.70 8.32 14.72
CA ASP A 80 1.18 9.69 14.99
C ASP A 80 1.13 10.54 13.73
N ALA A 81 1.52 9.96 12.59
CA ALA A 81 1.44 10.62 11.29
C ALA A 81 -0.01 10.95 10.89
N ILE A 82 -0.96 10.05 11.17
CA ILE A 82 -2.40 10.32 10.95
C ILE A 82 -2.87 11.48 11.83
N ASP A 83 -2.48 11.51 13.11
CA ASP A 83 -2.87 12.59 14.02
C ASP A 83 -2.28 13.95 13.62
N GLU A 84 -1.05 13.98 13.10
CA GLU A 84 -0.47 15.20 12.51
C GLU A 84 -1.19 15.64 11.24
N PHE A 85 -1.55 14.68 10.38
CA PHE A 85 -2.29 14.95 9.15
C PHE A 85 -3.72 15.44 9.43
N ASP A 86 -4.38 14.93 10.47
CA ASP A 86 -5.71 15.37 10.93
C ASP A 86 -5.68 16.85 11.39
N ARG A 87 -4.63 17.26 12.11
CA ARG A 87 -4.46 18.66 12.56
C ARG A 87 -4.40 19.68 11.43
N TRP A 88 -3.97 19.27 10.24
CA TRP A 88 -3.98 20.13 9.06
C TRP A 88 -5.40 20.49 8.59
N GLY A 89 -6.39 19.63 8.86
CA GLY A 89 -7.81 19.96 8.72
C GLY A 89 -8.36 19.96 7.30
N MET A 90 -7.57 19.55 6.30
CA MET A 90 -7.99 19.50 4.89
C MET A 90 -8.69 18.20 4.49
N ILE A 91 -8.61 17.14 5.31
CA ILE A 91 -9.26 15.86 5.05
C ILE A 91 -10.49 15.70 5.94
N PRO A 92 -11.62 15.17 5.42
CA PRO A 92 -12.79 14.88 6.23
C PRO A 92 -12.46 13.99 7.45
N ARG A 93 -12.97 14.36 8.63
CA ARG A 93 -12.77 13.59 9.87
C ARG A 93 -13.16 12.12 9.75
N GLU A 94 -14.17 11.84 8.94
CA GLU A 94 -14.62 10.47 8.67
C GLU A 94 -13.56 9.64 7.94
N THR A 95 -12.81 10.24 7.01
CA THR A 95 -11.66 9.60 6.35
C THR A 95 -10.54 9.30 7.35
N ILE A 96 -10.25 10.23 8.27
CA ILE A 96 -9.28 10.02 9.34
C ILE A 96 -9.73 8.87 10.27
N ARG A 97 -11.01 8.81 10.63
CA ARG A 97 -11.58 7.73 11.44
C ARG A 97 -11.37 6.36 10.78
N ARG A 98 -11.59 6.29 9.46
CA ARG A 98 -11.36 5.10 8.64
C ARG A 98 -9.89 4.67 8.58
N TYR A 99 -8.97 5.63 8.48
CA TYR A 99 -7.53 5.35 8.53
C TYR A 99 -7.12 4.70 9.86
N LYS A 100 -7.63 5.24 10.97
CA LYS A 100 -7.43 4.69 12.32
C LYS A 100 -8.06 3.30 12.45
N GLN A 101 -9.24 3.08 11.86
CA GLN A 101 -9.91 1.78 11.86
C GLN A 101 -9.11 0.71 11.11
N ALA A 102 -8.51 1.04 9.96
CA ALA A 102 -7.65 0.12 9.22
C ALA A 102 -6.45 -0.34 10.07
N LEU A 103 -5.79 0.58 10.79
CA LEU A 103 -4.71 0.24 11.73
C LEU A 103 -5.19 -0.66 12.87
N MET A 104 -6.34 -0.35 13.48
CA MET A 104 -6.89 -1.18 14.56
C MET A 104 -7.20 -2.61 14.11
N LEU A 105 -7.65 -2.80 12.87
CA LEU A 105 -7.94 -4.13 12.33
C LEU A 105 -6.65 -4.88 11.99
N PHE A 106 -5.62 -4.18 11.51
CA PHE A 106 -4.30 -4.74 11.31
C PHE A 106 -3.67 -5.23 12.63
N GLU A 107 -3.84 -4.49 13.72
CA GLU A 107 -3.37 -4.89 15.06
C GLU A 107 -4.08 -6.14 15.61
N GLN A 108 -5.22 -6.53 15.04
CA GLN A 108 -6.02 -7.68 15.49
C GLN A 108 -5.68 -8.99 14.77
N ILE A 109 -4.92 -8.98 13.68
CA ILE A 109 -4.59 -10.20 12.93
C ILE A 109 -3.31 -10.86 13.43
N ASP A 110 -3.23 -12.18 13.25
CA ASP A 110 -2.05 -12.94 13.63
C ASP A 110 -0.88 -12.70 12.65
N SER A 111 0.31 -12.47 13.19
CA SER A 111 1.53 -12.38 12.38
C SER A 111 2.13 -13.76 12.11
N LEU A 112 2.46 -14.02 10.84
CA LEU A 112 3.23 -15.20 10.48
C LEU A 112 4.64 -15.15 11.05
N PRO A 113 5.20 -16.29 11.51
CA PRO A 113 6.55 -16.32 12.05
C PRO A 113 7.58 -16.01 10.97
N GLN A 114 8.59 -15.20 11.30
CA GLN A 114 9.74 -15.00 10.43
C GLN A 114 10.61 -16.27 10.46
N VAL A 115 10.73 -16.96 9.33
CA VAL A 115 11.62 -18.13 9.23
C VAL A 115 13.04 -17.59 8.96
N PHE A 116 13.88 -17.64 9.99
CA PHE A 116 15.30 -17.28 9.91
C PHE A 116 16.10 -18.48 9.41
N ASN A 117 16.26 -18.63 8.10
CA ASN A 117 17.29 -19.51 7.52
C ASN A 117 17.93 -18.86 6.30
N GLU A 118 19.11 -18.27 6.50
CA GLU A 118 19.48 -17.03 5.81
C GLU A 118 20.14 -17.16 4.44
N GLN A 119 20.47 -18.34 3.89
CA GLN A 119 21.18 -18.42 2.60
C GLN A 119 20.55 -19.36 1.57
N MET A 120 20.17 -20.59 1.95
CA MET A 120 19.48 -21.49 1.02
C MET A 120 18.02 -21.08 0.75
N GLU A 121 17.34 -20.45 1.72
CA GLU A 121 15.99 -19.92 1.47
C GLU A 121 16.01 -18.70 0.56
N ARG A 122 16.99 -17.79 0.64
CA ARG A 122 17.02 -16.58 -0.21
C ARG A 122 17.06 -16.89 -1.71
N ASN A 123 17.84 -17.89 -2.13
CA ASN A 123 17.90 -18.28 -3.54
C ASN A 123 16.60 -18.98 -4.02
N ARG A 124 15.95 -19.76 -3.16
CA ARG A 124 14.64 -20.37 -3.46
C ARG A 124 13.51 -19.34 -3.43
N GLU A 125 13.56 -18.41 -2.48
CA GLU A 125 12.69 -17.24 -2.33
C GLU A 125 12.74 -16.37 -3.57
N GLN A 126 13.94 -15.99 -4.01
CA GLN A 126 14.12 -15.16 -5.20
C GLN A 126 13.57 -15.85 -6.45
N ASN A 127 13.75 -17.17 -6.59
CA ASN A 127 13.23 -17.91 -7.74
C ASN A 127 11.70 -17.98 -7.74
N VAL A 128 11.07 -18.35 -6.62
CA VAL A 128 9.59 -18.45 -6.54
C VAL A 128 8.95 -17.08 -6.70
N TYR A 129 9.47 -16.06 -6.03
CA TYR A 129 9.00 -14.68 -6.17
C TYR A 129 9.09 -14.20 -7.61
N THR A 130 10.23 -14.42 -8.28
CA THR A 130 10.44 -14.01 -9.67
C THR A 130 9.47 -14.71 -10.62
N ILE A 131 9.19 -16.00 -10.41
CA ILE A 131 8.21 -16.75 -11.19
C ILE A 131 6.81 -16.15 -11.02
N ILE A 132 6.38 -15.89 -9.79
CA ILE A 132 5.07 -15.27 -9.54
C ILE A 132 5.00 -13.90 -10.22
N LEU A 133 6.02 -13.06 -10.04
CA LEU A 133 6.04 -11.72 -10.61
C LEU A 133 5.99 -11.77 -12.13
N LYS A 134 6.94 -12.46 -12.78
CA LYS A 134 7.13 -12.39 -14.24
C LYS A 134 6.14 -13.25 -15.03
N GLU A 135 5.94 -14.50 -14.62
CA GLU A 135 5.13 -15.45 -15.39
C GLU A 135 3.63 -15.30 -15.10
N ILE A 136 3.29 -14.95 -13.85
CA ILE A 136 1.89 -14.88 -13.40
C ILE A 136 1.37 -13.45 -13.49
N LEU A 137 2.01 -12.49 -12.80
CA LEU A 137 1.41 -11.17 -12.58
C LEU A 137 1.73 -10.13 -13.66
N MET A 138 2.96 -10.07 -14.17
CA MET A 138 3.35 -9.05 -15.14
C MET A 138 2.68 -9.27 -16.51
N LYS A 139 2.38 -8.14 -17.17
CA LYS A 139 1.86 -8.06 -18.54
C LYS A 139 2.87 -7.27 -19.37
N ASP A 140 3.16 -7.70 -20.61
CA ASP A 140 4.15 -7.07 -21.51
C ASP A 140 3.86 -5.58 -21.80
N THR A 141 2.63 -5.12 -21.57
CA THR A 141 2.18 -3.74 -21.79
C THR A 141 2.47 -2.78 -20.63
N TYR A 142 2.88 -3.29 -19.46
CA TYR A 142 3.01 -2.52 -18.22
C TYR A 142 4.21 -1.56 -18.21
N GLU A 143 5.34 -1.97 -18.81
CA GLU A 143 6.59 -1.18 -18.78
C GLU A 143 6.43 0.19 -19.46
N LYS A 144 5.62 0.25 -20.52
CA LYS A 144 5.40 1.49 -21.29
C LYS A 144 4.56 2.52 -20.51
N THR A 145 3.45 2.09 -19.91
CA THR A 145 2.54 3.00 -19.18
C THR A 145 3.17 3.56 -17.88
N MET A 146 4.04 2.78 -17.23
CA MET A 146 4.77 3.25 -16.05
C MET A 146 5.81 4.32 -16.39
N THR A 147 6.40 4.27 -17.59
CA THR A 147 7.42 5.22 -18.02
C THR A 147 6.82 6.61 -18.21
N ASP A 148 5.74 6.72 -18.99
CA ASP A 148 5.07 8.01 -19.26
C ASP A 148 4.48 8.65 -18.00
N PHE A 149 3.91 7.83 -17.10
CA PHE A 149 3.39 8.29 -15.82
C PHE A 149 4.49 8.78 -14.87
N SER A 150 5.68 8.18 -14.93
CA SER A 150 6.83 8.61 -14.13
C SER A 150 7.29 10.01 -14.55
N GLU A 151 7.43 10.28 -15.86
CA GLU A 151 7.97 11.54 -16.39
C GLU A 151 7.18 12.78 -15.95
N GLU A 152 5.85 12.73 -16.00
CA GLU A 152 5.00 13.84 -15.54
C GLU A 152 5.20 14.11 -14.04
N ILE A 153 5.23 13.04 -13.23
CA ILE A 153 5.45 13.13 -11.79
C ILE A 153 6.83 13.73 -11.50
N GLU A 154 7.88 13.26 -12.19
CA GLU A 154 9.23 13.80 -12.00
C GLU A 154 9.26 15.29 -12.30
N SER A 155 8.62 15.73 -13.39
CA SER A 155 8.56 17.14 -13.79
C SER A 155 7.87 18.02 -12.73
N ILE A 156 6.72 17.59 -12.22
CA ILE A 156 5.99 18.33 -11.17
C ILE A 156 6.81 18.41 -9.89
N LEU A 157 7.43 17.30 -9.48
CA LEU A 157 8.25 17.25 -8.26
C LEU A 157 9.53 18.08 -8.41
N GLU A 158 10.17 18.08 -9.58
CA GLU A 158 11.34 18.91 -9.88
C GLU A 158 10.98 20.39 -9.75
N GLU A 159 9.85 20.80 -10.33
CA GLU A 159 9.37 22.17 -10.26
C GLU A 159 9.06 22.60 -8.82
N CYS A 160 8.45 21.72 -8.02
CA CYS A 160 8.24 21.98 -6.60
C CYS A 160 9.59 22.12 -5.86
N ALA A 161 10.49 21.16 -6.05
CA ALA A 161 11.78 21.08 -5.36
C ALA A 161 12.73 22.25 -5.71
N ARG A 162 12.72 22.68 -6.97
CA ARG A 162 13.48 23.83 -7.49
C ARG A 162 13.13 25.12 -6.75
N ASN A 163 11.86 25.24 -6.38
CA ASN A 163 11.28 26.45 -5.82
C ASN A 163 11.23 26.48 -4.29
N LEU A 164 11.69 25.45 -3.58
CA LEU A 164 11.61 25.39 -2.10
C LEU A 164 12.18 26.63 -1.40
N HIS A 165 13.27 27.19 -1.92
CA HIS A 165 13.93 28.38 -1.39
C HIS A 165 13.06 29.66 -1.43
N MET A 166 12.00 29.67 -2.22
CA MET A 166 11.03 30.79 -2.27
C MET A 166 9.91 30.64 -1.23
N TRP A 167 9.76 29.46 -0.63
CA TRP A 167 8.65 29.14 0.28
C TRP A 167 9.12 28.92 1.71
N TYR A 168 10.26 28.27 1.89
CA TYR A 168 10.89 28.06 3.19
C TYR A 168 11.92 29.15 3.44
N THR A 169 11.80 29.87 4.56
CA THR A 169 12.90 30.70 5.05
C THR A 169 14.06 29.82 5.52
N GLU A 170 15.26 30.40 5.66
CA GLU A 170 16.39 29.65 6.23
C GLU A 170 16.10 29.14 7.64
N GLU A 171 15.38 29.92 8.45
CA GLU A 171 14.97 29.56 9.81
C GLU A 171 13.96 28.42 9.80
N ASP A 172 12.91 28.51 8.99
CA ASP A 172 11.90 27.45 8.85
C ASP A 172 12.55 26.16 8.39
N TRP A 173 13.42 26.24 7.37
CA TRP A 173 14.13 25.08 6.85
C TRP A 173 15.05 24.47 7.89
N ALA A 174 15.82 25.28 8.64
CA ALA A 174 16.69 24.80 9.69
C ALA A 174 15.90 24.04 10.77
N ASN A 175 14.75 24.60 11.17
CA ASN A 175 13.91 24.11 12.26
C ASN A 175 12.84 23.08 11.85
N LEU A 176 12.73 22.73 10.56
CA LEU A 176 11.77 21.76 10.06
C LEU A 176 12.00 20.36 10.65
N LYS A 177 11.25 20.02 11.70
CA LYS A 177 11.32 18.72 12.42
C LYS A 177 10.24 17.73 11.95
N ARG A 178 9.14 18.22 11.40
CA ARG A 178 7.94 17.47 11.00
C ARG A 178 7.47 17.96 9.63
N THR A 179 6.56 17.22 9.01
CA THR A 179 5.98 17.62 7.72
C THR A 179 5.11 18.87 7.90
N ASP A 180 5.43 19.94 7.18
CA ASP A 180 4.54 21.10 7.07
C ASP A 180 3.53 20.87 5.93
N TYR A 181 2.41 20.22 6.27
CA TYR A 181 1.39 19.89 5.27
C TYR A 181 0.78 21.13 4.61
N ARG A 182 0.67 22.25 5.33
CA ARG A 182 0.08 23.47 4.78
C ARG A 182 1.01 24.09 3.75
N LEU A 183 2.27 24.31 4.12
CA LEU A 183 3.24 24.94 3.22
C LEU A 183 3.53 24.03 2.01
N ASN A 184 3.69 22.72 2.21
CA ASN A 184 3.88 21.78 1.11
C ASN A 184 2.67 21.74 0.16
N TRP A 185 1.46 21.89 0.68
CA TRP A 185 0.27 21.93 -0.16
C TRP A 185 0.22 23.20 -0.99
N ASP A 186 0.55 24.35 -0.39
CA ASP A 186 0.60 25.63 -1.10
C ASP A 186 1.65 25.62 -2.23
N ILE A 187 2.80 24.98 -2.00
CA ILE A 187 3.84 24.74 -3.03
C ILE A 187 3.27 23.91 -4.19
N LEU A 188 2.65 22.77 -3.90
CA LEU A 188 2.10 21.88 -4.93
C LEU A 188 0.99 22.59 -5.71
N LYS A 189 0.05 23.23 -4.99
CA LYS A 189 -1.08 23.95 -5.59
C LYS A 189 -0.60 25.04 -6.53
N SER A 190 0.38 25.85 -6.11
CA SER A 190 0.97 26.90 -6.95
C SER A 190 1.62 26.30 -8.21
N THR A 191 2.36 25.20 -8.05
CA THR A 191 3.03 24.50 -9.15
C THR A 191 2.04 23.96 -10.17
N LEU A 192 0.99 23.25 -9.71
CA LEU A 192 -0.05 22.71 -10.58
C LEU A 192 -0.75 23.82 -11.38
N ILE A 193 -1.08 24.94 -10.74
CA ILE A 193 -1.72 26.09 -11.41
C ILE A 193 -0.81 26.63 -12.52
N ARG A 194 0.49 26.83 -12.26
CA ARG A 194 1.44 27.30 -13.27
C ARG A 194 1.60 26.33 -14.44
N MET A 195 1.43 25.04 -14.19
CA MET A 195 1.47 23.98 -15.21
C MET A 195 0.11 23.73 -15.87
N ASN A 196 -0.88 24.61 -15.68
CA ASN A 196 -2.25 24.47 -16.21
C ASN A 196 -2.96 23.17 -15.78
N LYS A 197 -2.70 22.70 -14.56
CA LYS A 197 -3.32 21.52 -13.95
C LYS A 197 -4.25 21.93 -12.81
N LYS A 198 -5.33 21.16 -12.59
CA LYS A 198 -6.31 21.42 -11.52
C LYS A 198 -5.77 20.92 -10.17
N PRO A 199 -5.66 21.78 -9.14
CA PRO A 199 -5.20 21.36 -7.81
C PRO A 199 -6.37 20.87 -6.94
N LEU A 200 -7.06 19.82 -7.39
CA LEU A 200 -8.18 19.24 -6.64
C LEU A 200 -7.64 18.23 -5.63
N PHE A 201 -7.97 18.39 -4.34
CA PHE A 201 -7.51 17.47 -3.30
C PHE A 201 -8.54 16.39 -2.94
N ASP A 202 -9.83 16.68 -3.09
CA ASP A 202 -10.92 15.81 -2.65
C ASP A 202 -11.50 14.93 -3.77
N GLY A 203 -12.23 13.90 -3.38
CA GLY A 203 -12.94 12.98 -4.29
C GLY A 203 -12.00 12.08 -5.10
N LYS A 204 -12.58 11.39 -6.09
CA LYS A 204 -11.85 10.52 -7.04
C LYS A 204 -10.92 11.36 -7.93
N GLU A 205 -11.36 12.53 -8.37
CA GLU A 205 -10.56 13.45 -9.19
C GLU A 205 -9.30 13.93 -8.47
N GLY A 206 -9.32 14.02 -7.14
CA GLY A 206 -8.17 14.41 -6.33
C GLY A 206 -7.17 13.29 -6.01
N GLU A 207 -7.43 12.02 -6.38
CA GLU A 207 -6.53 10.90 -6.06
C GLU A 207 -5.10 11.12 -6.56
N HIS A 208 -4.95 11.57 -7.80
CA HIS A 208 -3.65 11.83 -8.40
C HIS A 208 -2.90 12.97 -7.67
N VAL A 209 -3.62 14.02 -7.28
CA VAL A 209 -3.04 15.17 -6.57
C VAL A 209 -2.66 14.78 -5.14
N ARG A 210 -3.45 13.96 -4.44
CA ARG A 210 -3.08 13.40 -3.13
C ARG A 210 -1.81 12.55 -3.23
N TYR A 211 -1.69 11.77 -4.30
CA TYR A 211 -0.50 10.98 -4.55
C TYR A 211 0.73 11.87 -4.78
N LEU A 212 0.64 12.87 -5.67
CA LEU A 212 1.69 13.88 -5.88
C LEU A 212 2.07 14.59 -4.58
N PHE A 213 1.08 14.95 -3.77
CA PHE A 213 1.31 15.60 -2.48
C PHE A 213 2.06 14.69 -1.50
N GLY A 214 1.71 13.42 -1.46
CA GLY A 214 2.45 12.39 -0.74
C GLY A 214 3.91 12.32 -1.14
N LEU A 215 4.17 12.24 -2.46
CA LEU A 215 5.52 12.23 -3.00
C LEU A 215 6.28 13.53 -2.68
N LEU A 216 5.63 14.69 -2.79
CA LEU A 216 6.24 15.98 -2.42
C LEU A 216 6.64 16.00 -0.94
N ASN A 217 5.78 15.55 -0.03
CA ASN A 217 6.11 15.45 1.39
C ASN A 217 7.35 14.56 1.62
N ARG A 218 7.46 13.46 0.87
CA ARG A 218 8.65 12.59 0.91
C ARG A 218 9.89 13.27 0.34
N THR A 219 9.76 14.00 -0.76
CA THR A 219 10.83 14.77 -1.39
C THR A 219 11.35 15.82 -0.42
N VAL A 220 10.49 16.68 0.12
CA VAL A 220 10.86 17.71 1.10
C VAL A 220 11.55 17.10 2.32
N GLY A 221 11.01 16.03 2.88
CA GLY A 221 11.61 15.34 4.02
C GLY A 221 13.00 14.77 3.74
N LEU A 222 13.22 14.17 2.55
CA LEU A 222 14.55 13.67 2.16
C LEU A 222 15.52 14.80 1.79
N THR A 223 15.03 15.87 1.16
CA THR A 223 15.80 17.08 0.90
C THR A 223 16.30 17.68 2.21
N LYS A 224 15.43 17.84 3.20
CA LYS A 224 15.80 18.35 4.53
C LYS A 224 16.85 17.50 5.23
N LYS A 225 16.76 16.17 5.11
CA LYS A 225 17.75 15.24 5.70
C LYS A 225 19.11 15.29 5.03
N SER A 226 19.15 15.53 3.72
CA SER A 226 20.38 15.44 2.92
C SER A 226 21.01 16.78 2.58
N CYS A 227 20.27 17.89 2.69
CA CYS A 227 20.72 19.23 2.34
C CYS A 227 20.27 20.24 3.41
N PRO A 228 21.18 20.72 4.28
CA PRO A 228 20.82 21.63 5.37
C PRO A 228 20.54 23.06 4.91
N LYS A 229 20.86 23.42 3.65
CA LYS A 229 20.67 24.76 3.07
C LYS A 229 19.86 24.71 1.78
N LEU A 230 19.18 25.80 1.49
CA LEU A 230 18.50 26.05 0.21
C LEU A 230 19.23 27.19 -0.54
N PRO A 231 19.18 27.26 -1.89
CA PRO A 231 18.56 26.31 -2.80
C PRO A 231 19.38 25.02 -2.94
N VAL A 232 18.71 23.92 -3.27
CA VAL A 232 19.36 22.62 -3.50
C VAL A 232 19.87 22.55 -4.94
N GLU A 233 21.08 22.05 -5.15
CA GLU A 233 21.62 21.85 -6.50
C GLU A 233 20.79 20.88 -7.34
N LYS A 234 20.72 21.13 -8.67
CA LYS A 234 19.89 20.35 -9.60
C LYS A 234 20.19 18.85 -9.55
N GLY A 235 21.47 18.46 -9.56
CA GLY A 235 21.86 17.05 -9.50
C GLY A 235 21.35 16.35 -8.23
N HIS A 236 21.43 17.03 -7.09
CA HIS A 236 20.93 16.51 -5.81
C HIS A 236 19.41 16.45 -5.75
N ARG A 237 18.70 17.46 -6.29
CA ARG A 237 17.23 17.42 -6.42
C ARG A 237 16.78 16.20 -7.22
N ASN A 238 17.38 15.98 -8.39
CA ASN A 238 17.03 14.86 -9.27
C ASN A 238 17.29 13.52 -8.57
N PHE A 239 18.43 13.37 -7.90
CA PHE A 239 18.73 12.17 -7.12
C PHE A 239 17.67 11.87 -6.05
N ILE A 240 17.22 12.90 -5.31
CA ILE A 240 16.17 12.75 -4.30
C ILE A 240 14.85 12.32 -4.94
N ILE A 241 14.43 12.98 -6.02
CA ILE A 241 13.16 12.69 -6.71
C ILE A 241 13.17 11.25 -7.23
N THR A 242 14.22 10.83 -7.93
CA THR A 242 14.36 9.44 -8.40
C THR A 242 14.33 8.45 -7.23
N THR A 243 14.95 8.78 -6.10
CA THR A 243 14.93 7.93 -4.90
C THR A 243 13.52 7.82 -4.31
N VAL A 244 12.78 8.93 -4.24
CA VAL A 244 11.40 8.96 -3.77
C VAL A 244 10.51 8.11 -4.68
N ILE A 245 10.59 8.31 -6.00
CA ILE A 245 9.79 7.56 -6.96
C ILE A 245 10.11 6.07 -6.86
N LYS A 246 11.38 5.67 -6.88
CA LYS A 246 11.76 4.25 -6.75
C LYS A 246 11.28 3.61 -5.44
N LYS A 247 11.29 4.35 -4.32
CA LYS A 247 10.90 3.81 -3.01
C LYS A 247 9.38 3.80 -2.78
N TYR A 248 8.65 4.82 -3.24
CA TYR A 248 7.24 5.04 -2.88
C TYR A 248 6.27 4.86 -4.06
N ALA A 249 6.77 4.75 -5.29
CA ALA A 249 5.99 4.37 -6.47
C ALA A 249 6.08 2.86 -6.77
N GLN A 250 6.32 2.02 -5.74
CA GLN A 250 6.44 0.58 -5.90
C GLN A 250 5.27 -0.02 -6.70
N CYS A 251 5.63 -0.92 -7.60
CA CYS A 251 4.73 -1.62 -8.51
C CYS A 251 3.74 -2.49 -7.71
N LYS A 252 2.47 -2.45 -8.11
CA LYS A 252 1.38 -3.18 -7.45
C LYS A 252 1.65 -4.69 -7.52
N GLU A 253 2.17 -5.15 -8.64
CA GLU A 253 2.48 -6.54 -8.96
C GLU A 253 3.60 -7.10 -8.08
N GLU A 254 4.64 -6.31 -7.77
CA GLU A 254 5.70 -6.70 -6.83
C GLU A 254 5.15 -6.97 -5.42
N ARG A 255 4.27 -6.07 -4.94
CA ARG A 255 3.61 -6.23 -3.64
C ARG A 255 2.70 -7.45 -3.62
N ASN A 256 1.89 -7.62 -4.66
CA ASN A 256 1.01 -8.79 -4.83
C ASN A 256 1.80 -10.10 -4.90
N ALA A 257 2.92 -10.12 -5.63
CA ALA A 257 3.81 -11.28 -5.72
C ALA A 257 4.36 -11.67 -4.35
N ARG A 258 4.71 -10.68 -3.51
CA ARG A 258 5.21 -10.91 -2.15
C ARG A 258 4.15 -11.54 -1.23
N HIS A 259 2.90 -11.08 -1.26
CA HIS A 259 1.82 -11.71 -0.48
C HIS A 259 1.51 -13.14 -0.93
N ILE A 260 1.49 -13.40 -2.25
CA ILE A 260 1.31 -14.75 -2.80
C ILE A 260 2.48 -15.65 -2.37
N TYR A 261 3.71 -15.14 -2.45
CA TYR A 261 4.89 -15.86 -2.01
C TYR A 261 4.79 -16.26 -0.53
N ASN A 262 4.37 -15.35 0.35
CA ASN A 262 4.18 -15.67 1.77
C ASN A 262 3.14 -16.78 1.97
N CYS A 263 2.03 -16.77 1.22
CA CYS A 263 1.05 -17.86 1.29
C CYS A 263 1.68 -19.20 0.95
N ILE A 264 2.45 -19.26 -0.15
CA ILE A 264 3.11 -20.49 -0.62
C ILE A 264 4.14 -20.95 0.41
N ARG A 265 5.00 -20.04 0.87
CA ARG A 265 6.06 -20.31 1.86
C ARG A 265 5.49 -20.92 3.15
N HIS A 266 4.36 -20.40 3.62
CA HIS A 266 3.73 -20.84 4.86
C HIS A 266 2.66 -21.92 4.67
N GLY A 267 2.48 -22.44 3.45
CA GLY A 267 1.50 -23.49 3.17
C GLY A 267 0.04 -23.05 3.36
N ILE A 268 -0.25 -21.75 3.25
CA ILE A 268 -1.59 -21.20 3.39
C ILE A 268 -2.32 -21.35 2.06
N SER A 269 -3.50 -21.97 2.09
CA SER A 269 -4.27 -22.27 0.88
C SER A 269 -5.22 -21.16 0.43
N LEU A 270 -5.46 -20.15 1.26
CA LEU A 270 -6.43 -19.08 0.99
C LEU A 270 -5.80 -17.71 1.20
N LEU A 271 -5.88 -16.84 0.19
CA LEU A 271 -5.53 -15.42 0.26
C LEU A 271 -6.79 -14.59 -0.01
N LEU A 272 -7.12 -13.70 0.91
CA LEU A 272 -8.18 -12.70 0.76
C LEU A 272 -7.63 -11.40 0.19
N THR A 273 -8.28 -10.93 -0.85
CA THR A 273 -7.99 -9.66 -1.51
C THR A 273 -9.28 -9.09 -2.10
N THR A 274 -9.37 -7.78 -2.24
CA THR A 274 -10.46 -7.11 -2.98
C THR A 274 -10.03 -6.70 -4.39
N ASP A 275 -8.82 -7.09 -4.80
CA ASP A 275 -8.28 -6.83 -6.13
C ASP A 275 -8.75 -7.86 -7.17
N ASP A 276 -9.79 -7.51 -7.91
CA ASP A 276 -10.42 -8.36 -8.93
C ASP A 276 -9.46 -8.78 -10.06
N ASP A 277 -8.61 -7.85 -10.48
CA ASP A 277 -7.61 -8.09 -11.50
C ASP A 277 -6.57 -9.11 -11.03
N LEU A 278 -6.16 -9.03 -9.75
CA LEU A 278 -5.24 -9.99 -9.15
C LEU A 278 -5.88 -11.37 -9.07
N ILE A 279 -7.12 -11.47 -8.55
CA ILE A 279 -7.85 -12.74 -8.45
C ILE A 279 -7.96 -13.39 -9.83
N THR A 280 -8.40 -12.62 -10.82
CA THR A 280 -8.60 -13.09 -12.20
C THR A 280 -7.29 -13.53 -12.84
N THR A 281 -6.25 -12.70 -12.74
CA THR A 281 -4.94 -12.96 -13.34
C THR A 281 -4.29 -14.18 -12.71
N PHE A 282 -4.25 -14.24 -11.38
CA PHE A 282 -3.66 -15.36 -10.66
C PHE A 282 -4.42 -16.65 -10.94
N ASN A 283 -5.75 -16.67 -10.80
CA ASN A 283 -6.52 -17.91 -10.98
C ASN A 283 -6.45 -18.46 -12.41
N LYS A 284 -6.33 -17.60 -13.43
CA LYS A 284 -6.12 -18.03 -14.83
C LYS A 284 -4.75 -18.66 -15.03
N LYS A 285 -3.70 -18.13 -14.40
CA LYS A 285 -2.30 -18.53 -14.63
C LYS A 285 -1.70 -19.43 -13.56
N LYS A 286 -2.38 -19.70 -12.44
CA LYS A 286 -1.83 -20.50 -11.31
C LYS A 286 -1.42 -21.92 -11.71
N HIS A 287 -1.97 -22.47 -12.79
CA HIS A 287 -1.56 -23.76 -13.33
C HIS A 287 -0.08 -23.78 -13.75
N LEU A 288 0.49 -22.63 -14.14
CA LEU A 288 1.91 -22.49 -14.48
C LEU A 288 2.85 -22.78 -13.30
N LEU A 289 2.36 -22.60 -12.06
CA LEU A 289 3.11 -22.98 -10.85
C LEU A 289 3.42 -24.48 -10.83
N THR A 290 2.58 -25.31 -11.45
CA THR A 290 2.77 -26.77 -11.43
C THR A 290 3.97 -27.25 -12.22
N SER A 291 4.45 -26.43 -13.16
CA SER A 291 5.66 -26.67 -13.94
C SER A 291 6.95 -26.57 -13.11
N TYR A 292 6.87 -26.03 -11.89
CA TYR A 292 8.02 -25.85 -11.01
C TYR A 292 8.00 -26.90 -9.88
N PRO A 293 9.04 -27.75 -9.75
CA PRO A 293 9.04 -28.87 -8.81
C PRO A 293 8.72 -28.49 -7.36
N GLY A 294 9.21 -27.35 -6.89
CA GLY A 294 8.95 -26.84 -5.53
C GLY A 294 7.56 -26.26 -5.31
N LEU A 295 6.78 -26.05 -6.37
CA LEU A 295 5.47 -25.38 -6.35
C LEU A 295 4.33 -26.28 -6.84
N ARG A 296 4.64 -27.51 -7.26
CA ARG A 296 3.71 -28.45 -7.89
C ARG A 296 2.45 -28.75 -7.08
N TYR A 297 2.55 -28.72 -5.76
CA TYR A 297 1.45 -29.05 -4.84
C TYR A 297 0.79 -27.82 -4.21
N THR A 298 1.07 -26.62 -4.73
CA THR A 298 0.47 -25.39 -4.24
C THR A 298 -1.04 -25.40 -4.46
N LYS A 299 -1.82 -25.35 -3.37
CA LYS A 299 -3.30 -25.29 -3.39
C LYS A 299 -3.85 -23.88 -3.20
N LEU A 300 -3.01 -22.86 -3.36
CA LEU A 300 -3.38 -21.47 -3.13
C LEU A 300 -4.54 -21.04 -4.03
N THR A 301 -5.55 -20.45 -3.41
CA THR A 301 -6.68 -19.82 -4.07
C THR A 301 -6.85 -18.40 -3.53
N LEU A 302 -7.01 -17.45 -4.44
CA LEU A 302 -7.33 -16.06 -4.11
C LEU A 302 -8.84 -15.87 -4.22
N LEU A 303 -9.43 -15.23 -3.22
CA LEU A 303 -10.88 -15.06 -3.06
C LEU A 303 -11.22 -13.66 -2.57
N PHE A 304 -12.45 -13.24 -2.87
CA PHE A 304 -13.07 -12.10 -2.21
C PHE A 304 -13.46 -12.44 -0.77
N PRO A 305 -13.46 -11.44 0.14
CA PRO A 305 -14.05 -11.56 1.47
C PRO A 305 -15.47 -12.14 1.48
N SER A 306 -16.35 -11.63 0.61
CA SER A 306 -17.75 -12.08 0.50
C SER A 306 -17.86 -13.57 0.15
N GLU A 307 -16.97 -14.08 -0.70
CA GLU A 307 -16.95 -15.49 -1.09
C GLU A 307 -16.54 -16.40 0.08
N LEU A 308 -15.56 -15.98 0.90
CA LEU A 308 -15.20 -16.75 2.08
C LEU A 308 -16.32 -16.71 3.13
N GLU A 309 -16.92 -15.54 3.37
CA GLU A 309 -18.05 -15.42 4.29
C GLU A 309 -19.17 -16.39 3.90
N TYR A 310 -19.56 -16.41 2.62
CA TYR A 310 -20.57 -17.32 2.10
C TYR A 310 -20.22 -18.79 2.37
N ARG A 311 -18.96 -19.19 2.17
CA ARG A 311 -18.48 -20.56 2.44
C ARG A 311 -18.57 -20.91 3.93
N LEU A 312 -18.27 -19.95 4.83
CA LEU A 312 -18.36 -20.16 6.28
C LEU A 312 -19.81 -20.33 6.74
N VAL A 313 -20.72 -19.52 6.22
CA VAL A 313 -22.17 -19.62 6.52
C VAL A 313 -22.73 -20.93 5.97
N SER A 314 -22.45 -21.25 4.71
CA SER A 314 -22.95 -22.48 4.05
C SER A 314 -22.48 -23.76 4.72
N ASN A 315 -21.26 -23.77 5.28
CA ASN A 315 -20.72 -24.92 6.02
C ASN A 315 -21.25 -25.06 7.45
N ARG A 316 -21.93 -24.02 8.00
CA ARG A 316 -22.63 -24.10 9.30
C ARG A 316 -24.06 -24.66 9.18
N VAL A 317 -24.62 -24.70 7.97
CA VAL A 317 -26.00 -25.18 7.69
C VAL A 317 -26.04 -26.69 7.38
N LYS A 318 -24.91 -27.40 7.50
CA LYS A 318 -24.81 -28.86 7.40
C LYS A 318 -24.43 -29.48 8.73
#